data_AF-H8FVQ7-F1
#
_entry.id   AF-H8FVQ7-F1
#
_cell.length_a   1.000
_cell.length_b   1.000
_cell.length_c   1.000
_cell.angle_alpha   90.00
_cell.angle_beta   90.00
_cell.angle_gamma   90.00
#
_symmetry.space_group_name_H-M   'P 1'
#
loop_
_entity.id
_entity.type
_entity.pdbx_description
1 polymer ?
#
loop_
_entity_poly.entity_id
_entity_poly.type
_entity_poly.pdbx_seq_one_letter_code
_entity_poly.pdbx_strand_id
1 'polypeptide(L)' 'MSNCRVFLVVVDDTPEQPAALRYASRRARSTGGRVALLRVIEPTEF' A
#
# COMPACT_ATOMS: atom_id res chain seq x y z
N MET A 1 6.32 -14.73 16.81
CA MET A 1 5.68 -14.18 15.59
C MET A 1 6.78 -13.60 14.72
N SER A 2 7.01 -14.15 13.52
CA SER A 2 7.94 -13.54 12.57
C SER A 2 7.36 -12.19 12.12
N ASN A 3 8.08 -11.10 12.40
CA ASN A 3 7.66 -9.74 12.04
C ASN A 3 7.76 -9.56 10.51
N CYS A 4 6.76 -10.03 9.79
CA CYS A 4 6.67 -9.96 8.33
C CYS A 4 6.52 -8.48 7.92
N ARG A 5 7.38 -8.00 7.01
CA ARG A 5 7.35 -6.60 6.55
C ARG A 5 6.06 -6.30 5.80
N VAL A 6 5.40 -5.21 6.16
CA VAL A 6 4.23 -4.68 5.46
C VAL A 6 4.62 -3.39 4.73
N PHE A 7 4.31 -3.32 3.44
CA PHE A 7 4.48 -2.14 2.60
C PHE A 7 3.10 -1.48 2.45
N LEU A 8 2.90 -0.35 3.13
CA LEU A 8 1.66 0.43 3.02
C LEU A 8 1.70 1.31 1.76
N VAL A 9 0.67 1.22 0.92
CA VAL A 9 0.49 2.03 -0.29
C VAL A 9 -0.78 2.86 -0.12
N VAL A 10 -0.65 4.18 -0.24
CA VAL A 10 -1.79 5.09 -0.33
C VAL A 10 -2.37 5.00 -1.74
N VAL A 11 -3.69 4.87 -1.81
CA VAL A 11 -4.48 4.74 -3.04
C VAL A 11 -5.38 5.98 -3.10
N ASP A 12 -4.93 7.01 -3.80
CA ASP A 12 -5.50 8.36 -3.89
C ASP A 12 -5.83 8.79 -5.34
N ASP A 13 -5.83 7.84 -6.29
CA ASP A 13 -6.10 8.06 -7.72
C ASP A 13 -5.12 9.01 -8.41
N THR A 14 -3.95 9.28 -7.82
CA THR A 14 -2.93 10.10 -8.48
C THR A 14 -2.19 9.31 -9.57
N PRO A 15 -1.57 10.00 -10.54
CA PRO A 15 -0.75 9.36 -11.57
C PRO A 15 0.41 8.52 -11.03
N GLU A 16 0.87 8.77 -9.80
CA GLU A 16 1.99 8.08 -9.16
C GLU A 16 1.60 6.73 -8.52
N GLN A 17 0.31 6.51 -8.24
CA GLN A 17 -0.21 5.30 -7.58
C GLN A 17 0.27 3.99 -8.24
N PRO A 18 0.26 3.82 -9.58
CA PRO A 18 0.73 2.60 -10.22
C PRO A 18 2.22 2.34 -9.96
N ALA A 19 3.05 3.40 -9.87
CA ALA A 19 4.47 3.28 -9.58
C ALA A 19 4.69 2.82 -8.12
N ALA A 20 3.97 3.40 -7.17
CA ALA A 20 4.02 3.01 -5.76
C ALA A 20 3.59 1.55 -5.56
N LEU A 21 2.46 1.15 -6.17
CA LEU A 21 1.96 -0.22 -6.10
C LEU A 21 2.94 -1.22 -6.72
N ARG A 22 3.55 -0.88 -7.86
CA ARG A 22 4.54 -1.71 -8.53
C ARG A 22 5.78 -1.91 -7.66
N TYR A 23 6.28 -0.85 -7.03
CA TYR A 23 7.42 -0.93 -6.12
C TYR A 23 7.11 -1.83 -4.91
N ALA A 24 6.01 -1.54 -4.21
CA ALA A 24 5.60 -2.29 -3.01
C ALA A 24 5.40 -3.77 -3.31
N SER A 25 4.73 -4.11 -4.42
CA SER A 25 4.50 -5.49 -4.83
C SER A 25 5.80 -6.24 -5.10
N ARG A 26 6.76 -5.61 -5.79
CA ARG A 26 8.07 -6.23 -6.05
C ARG A 26 8.90 -6.40 -4.78
N ARG A 27 8.82 -5.46 -3.83
CA ARG A 27 9.53 -5.54 -2.55
C ARG A 27 8.92 -6.59 -1.62
N ALA A 28 7.59 -6.65 -1.51
CA ALA A 28 6.89 -7.68 -0.78
C ALA A 28 7.26 -9.09 -1.30
N ARG A 29 7.21 -9.29 -2.62
CA ARG A 29 7.61 -10.55 -3.26
C ARG A 29 9.05 -10.95 -2.98
N SER A 30 10.00 -10.02 -3.03
CA SER A 30 11.42 -10.31 -2.82
C SER A 30 11.81 -10.52 -1.35
N THR A 31 10.99 -10.07 -0.40
CA THR A 31 11.29 -10.13 1.04
C THR A 31 10.39 -11.09 1.81
N GLY A 32 9.45 -11.76 1.14
CA GLY A 32 8.40 -12.54 1.83
C GLY A 32 7.44 -11.65 2.64
N GLY A 33 7.35 -10.37 2.27
CA GLY A 33 6.48 -9.37 2.90
C GLY A 33 5.06 -9.35 2.31
N ARG A 34 4.26 -8.39 2.77
CA ARG A 34 2.88 -8.15 2.32
C ARG A 34 2.70 -6.70 1.88
N VAL A 35 1.71 -6.45 1.02
CA VAL A 35 1.27 -5.11 0.66
C VAL A 35 -0.05 -4.82 1.35
N ALA A 36 -0.18 -3.64 1.95
CA ALA A 36 -1.43 -3.12 2.48
C ALA A 36 -1.83 -1.89 1.68
N LEU A 37 -3.11 -1.80 1.30
CA LEU A 37 -3.65 -0.65 0.58
C LEU A 37 -4.44 0.22 1.55
N LEU A 38 -4.23 1.54 1.48
CA LEU A 38 -4.96 2.53 2.27
C LEU A 38 -5.63 3.54 1.35
N ARG A 39 -6.95 3.66 1.48
CA ARG A 39 -7.71 4.79 0.97
C ARG A 39 -8.31 5.54 2.15
N VAL A 40 -8.07 6.84 2.20
CA VAL A 40 -8.71 7.74 3.16
C VAL A 40 -9.98 8.26 2.52
N ILE A 41 -11.10 8.15 3.22
CA ILE A 41 -12.39 8.71 2.82
C ILE A 41 -12.70 9.83 3.79
N GLU A 42 -13.20 10.95 3.29
CA GLU A 42 -13.63 12.06 4.14
C GLU A 42 -14.79 11.62 5.06
N PRO A 43 -14.84 12.09 6.31
CA PRO A 43 -15.97 11.83 7.19
C PRO A 43 -17.27 12.31 6.55
N THR A 44 -18.36 11.58 6.75
CA THR A 44 -19.70 12.08 6.39
C THR A 44 -20.05 13.27 7.30
N GLU A 45 -20.35 14.42 6.72
CA GLU A 45 -20.98 15.54 7.46
C GLU A 45 -22.47 15.20 7.67
N PHE A 46 -22.96 15.35 8.91
CA PHE A 46 -24.37 15.14 9.29
C PHE A 46 -25.05 16.47 9.58
#